data_AF-A0A1H0AHW4-F1
#
_entry.id   AF-A0A1H0AHW4-F1
#
_cell.length_a   1.000
_cell.length_b   1.000
_cell.length_c   1.000
_cell.angle_alpha   90.00
_cell.angle_beta   90.00
_cell.angle_gamma   90.00
#
_symmetry.space_group_name_H-M   'P 1'
#
loop_
_entity.id
_entity.type
_entity.pdbx_description
1 polymer ?
#
loop_
_entity_poly.entity_id
_entity_poly.type
_entity_poly.pdbx_seq_one_letter_code
_entity_poly.pdbx_strand_id
1 'polypeptide(L)'
;MQALQVDTKFFNGTMLVMNNEQCGKNGRGGVSLYDVSNPSKPVKLSEHFGDRANLSRGDANDTHSAFAWDTGDRAYVVTTDNFESGGPDVDILDISNPKRPRLIREIDVDAEFPNLNQTQLGLTEVFLHDMVVKNIDGHQVLLLSYWDGGYVQLNVDDPANPTLIGDTDFSHPDPQLLESTGAARTAEGNGHQGEFTADNQYFIGTDEDFAPYGATNFSITSGTNAGAYPSVPVPGSAPIVVLDDDKLNGPVV
;
A
#
# COMPACT_ATOMS: atom_id res chain seq x y z
N MET A 1 0.46 -6.97 -10.88
CA MET A 1 0.45 -8.33 -11.50
C MET A 1 1.77 -9.04 -11.24
N GLN A 2 1.73 -10.34 -10.95
CA GLN A 2 2.91 -11.17 -10.66
C GLN A 2 2.72 -12.58 -11.25
N ALA A 3 3.80 -13.19 -11.75
CA ALA A 3 3.79 -14.62 -12.10
C ALA A 3 4.77 -15.38 -11.20
N LEU A 4 4.32 -16.51 -10.64
CA LEU A 4 5.12 -17.35 -9.76
C LEU A 4 4.85 -18.84 -10.01
N GLN A 5 5.83 -19.68 -9.67
CA GLN A 5 5.62 -21.12 -9.62
C GLN A 5 4.86 -21.46 -8.34
N VAL A 6 3.83 -22.31 -8.46
CA VAL A 6 3.06 -22.83 -7.33
C VAL A 6 3.02 -24.36 -7.43
N ASP A 7 3.24 -25.05 -6.31
CA ASP A 7 3.25 -26.52 -6.26
C ASP A 7 2.44 -27.06 -5.08
N THR A 8 1.12 -26.91 -5.16
CA THR A 8 0.21 -27.50 -4.18
C THR A 8 -0.42 -28.78 -4.71
N LYS A 9 -1.08 -29.54 -3.82
CA LYS A 9 -1.87 -30.72 -4.22
C LYS A 9 -3.01 -30.43 -5.22
N PHE A 10 -3.41 -29.15 -5.39
CA PHE A 10 -4.50 -28.76 -6.29
C PHE A 10 -4.02 -28.09 -7.58
N PHE A 11 -2.77 -27.64 -7.62
CA PHE A 11 -2.20 -26.93 -8.76
C PHE A 11 -0.68 -27.06 -8.78
N ASN A 12 -0.13 -27.43 -9.93
CA ASN A 12 1.30 -27.45 -10.18
C ASN A 12 1.55 -26.76 -11.52
N GLY A 13 2.20 -25.59 -11.48
CA GLY A 13 2.38 -24.77 -12.67
C GLY A 13 2.80 -23.33 -12.36
N THR A 14 2.88 -22.52 -13.42
CA THR A 14 3.10 -21.08 -13.30
C THR A 14 1.77 -20.37 -13.21
N MET A 15 1.53 -19.70 -12.08
CA MET A 15 0.31 -18.93 -11.82
C MET A 15 0.57 -17.45 -12.07
N LEU A 16 -0.31 -16.79 -12.82
CA LEU A 16 -0.39 -15.34 -12.94
C LEU A 16 -1.46 -14.83 -11.97
N VAL A 17 -1.05 -13.85 -11.17
CA VAL A 17 -1.87 -13.14 -10.18
C VAL A 17 -2.10 -11.72 -10.68
N MET A 18 -3.36 -11.32 -10.75
CA MET A 18 -3.77 -10.00 -11.20
C MET A 18 -4.63 -9.34 -10.14
N ASN A 19 -4.21 -8.19 -9.64
CA ASN A 19 -5.06 -7.24 -8.95
C ASN A 19 -6.04 -6.63 -9.95
N ASN A 20 -7.30 -6.45 -9.55
CA ASN A 20 -8.32 -5.79 -10.34
C ASN A 20 -8.76 -4.52 -9.62
N GLU A 21 -8.34 -3.37 -10.14
CA GLU A 21 -8.78 -2.05 -9.70
C GLU A 21 -9.93 -1.56 -10.60
N GLN A 22 -11.06 -1.12 -10.01
CA GLN A 22 -12.23 -0.75 -10.81
C GLN A 22 -12.10 0.63 -11.45
N CYS A 23 -11.47 0.66 -12.62
CA CYS A 23 -11.53 1.84 -13.49
C CYS A 23 -12.86 1.90 -14.26
N GLY A 24 -13.89 2.48 -13.64
CA GLY A 24 -15.14 2.86 -14.30
C GLY A 24 -16.38 2.00 -13.97
N LYS A 25 -17.53 2.36 -14.57
CA LYS A 25 -18.87 1.95 -14.11
C LYS A 25 -19.14 0.44 -14.06
N ASN A 26 -18.39 -0.37 -14.81
CA ASN A 26 -18.58 -1.82 -14.92
C ASN A 26 -17.33 -2.62 -14.50
N GLY A 27 -16.37 -1.99 -13.84
CA GLY A 27 -15.23 -2.69 -13.26
C GLY A 27 -15.70 -3.75 -12.26
N ARG A 28 -14.86 -4.75 -12.03
CA ARG A 28 -14.99 -5.68 -10.89
C ARG A 28 -13.66 -5.76 -10.16
N GLY A 29 -13.72 -5.62 -8.84
CA GLY A 29 -12.57 -5.65 -7.96
C GLY A 29 -11.98 -7.04 -7.74
N GLY A 30 -11.20 -7.16 -6.68
CA GLY A 30 -10.57 -8.39 -6.21
C GLY A 30 -9.35 -8.80 -7.01
N VAL A 31 -9.03 -10.08 -6.93
CA VAL A 31 -7.91 -10.74 -7.62
C VAL A 31 -8.44 -11.72 -8.66
N SER A 32 -7.68 -11.90 -9.73
CA SER A 32 -7.88 -12.93 -10.74
C SER A 32 -6.63 -13.79 -10.88
N LEU A 33 -6.81 -15.11 -11.01
CA LEU A 33 -5.76 -16.11 -11.13
C LEU A 33 -5.87 -16.84 -12.47
N TYR A 34 -4.73 -16.96 -13.17
CA TYR A 34 -4.62 -17.71 -14.42
C TYR A 34 -3.44 -18.68 -14.33
N ASP A 35 -3.61 -19.89 -14.86
CA ASP A 35 -2.51 -20.78 -15.20
C ASP A 35 -1.89 -20.28 -16.51
N VAL A 36 -0.64 -19.88 -16.43
CA VAL A 36 0.18 -19.41 -17.54
C VAL A 36 1.40 -20.29 -17.77
N SER A 37 1.36 -21.55 -17.31
CA SER A 37 2.40 -22.56 -17.60
C SER A 37 2.63 -22.70 -19.10
N ASN A 38 1.59 -22.45 -19.91
CA ASN A 38 1.73 -22.11 -21.33
C ASN A 38 1.25 -20.66 -21.56
N PRO A 39 2.17 -19.67 -21.64
CA PRO A 39 1.79 -18.27 -21.74
C PRO A 39 1.08 -17.93 -23.06
N SER A 40 1.22 -18.75 -24.11
CA SER A 40 0.48 -18.58 -25.37
C SER A 40 -0.99 -19.01 -25.28
N LYS A 41 -1.36 -19.75 -24.23
CA LYS A 41 -2.72 -20.25 -23.99
C LYS A 41 -3.08 -20.19 -22.49
N PRO A 42 -3.22 -18.99 -21.89
CA PRO A 42 -3.59 -18.85 -20.48
C PRO A 42 -4.92 -19.55 -20.17
N VAL A 43 -4.99 -20.22 -19.02
CA VAL A 43 -6.21 -20.88 -18.55
C VAL A 43 -6.67 -20.23 -17.26
N LYS A 44 -7.89 -19.72 -17.24
CA LYS A 44 -8.47 -19.14 -16.03
C LYS A 44 -8.61 -20.17 -14.90
N LEU A 45 -8.23 -19.78 -13.69
CA LEU A 45 -8.44 -20.54 -12.45
C LEU A 45 -9.58 -19.96 -11.62
N SER A 46 -9.50 -18.66 -11.30
CA SER A 46 -10.52 -17.89 -10.55
C SER A 46 -10.48 -16.42 -10.99
N GLU A 47 -11.58 -15.69 -10.81
CA GLU A 47 -11.71 -14.27 -11.18
C GLU A 47 -12.49 -13.52 -10.10
N HIS A 48 -12.12 -12.27 -9.87
CA HIS A 48 -12.83 -11.30 -9.03
C HIS A 48 -13.20 -11.86 -7.64
N PHE A 49 -12.24 -12.53 -6.99
CA PHE A 49 -12.37 -12.95 -5.59
C PHE A 49 -11.55 -12.01 -4.70
N GLY A 50 -11.96 -11.85 -3.46
CA GLY A 50 -11.35 -10.91 -2.52
C GLY A 50 -12.31 -10.71 -1.36
N ASP A 51 -11.99 -9.77 -0.48
CA ASP A 51 -12.97 -9.29 0.48
C ASP A 51 -14.18 -8.64 -0.25
N ARG A 52 -15.35 -8.76 0.37
CA ARG A 52 -16.63 -8.23 -0.09
C ARG A 52 -17.34 -7.44 1.02
N ALA A 53 -16.68 -7.22 2.15
CA ALA A 53 -17.24 -6.44 3.24
C ALA A 53 -17.53 -5.02 2.74
N ASN A 54 -18.52 -4.38 3.36
CA ASN A 54 -18.82 -2.96 3.16
C ASN A 54 -19.27 -2.51 1.74
N LEU A 55 -19.23 -3.39 0.72
CA LEU A 55 -19.82 -3.14 -0.60
C LEU A 55 -21.31 -3.46 -0.65
N SER A 56 -22.10 -2.43 -0.96
CA SER A 56 -23.54 -2.54 -1.26
C SER A 56 -23.89 -3.43 -2.46
N ARG A 57 -22.90 -3.85 -3.27
CA ARG A 57 -23.10 -4.58 -4.55
C ARG A 57 -22.78 -6.07 -4.50
N GLY A 58 -22.22 -6.61 -3.41
CA GLY A 58 -21.93 -8.04 -3.25
C GLY A 58 -20.81 -8.60 -4.15
N ASP A 59 -20.13 -7.72 -4.90
CA ASP A 59 -18.88 -8.01 -5.62
C ASP A 59 -17.67 -7.82 -4.66
N ALA A 60 -16.47 -8.19 -5.11
CA ALA A 60 -15.24 -7.97 -4.33
C ALA A 60 -14.76 -6.50 -4.38
N ASN A 61 -14.10 -6.06 -3.31
CA ASN A 61 -13.53 -4.72 -3.14
C ASN A 61 -12.45 -4.43 -4.19
N ASP A 62 -12.20 -3.16 -4.49
CA ASP A 62 -11.20 -2.75 -5.47
C ASP A 62 -9.80 -3.05 -4.95
N THR A 63 -9.06 -3.91 -5.63
CA THR A 63 -7.72 -4.30 -5.18
C THR A 63 -6.69 -3.44 -5.89
N HIS A 64 -6.03 -2.55 -5.15
CA HIS A 64 -4.92 -1.74 -5.66
C HIS A 64 -3.73 -2.62 -6.02
N SER A 65 -3.34 -3.47 -5.06
CA SER A 65 -2.16 -4.34 -5.20
C SER A 65 -2.39 -5.72 -4.64
N ALA A 66 -1.68 -6.68 -5.24
CA ALA A 66 -1.75 -8.09 -4.89
C ALA A 66 -0.37 -8.74 -5.07
N PHE A 67 0.09 -9.43 -4.03
CA PHE A 67 1.35 -10.17 -4.03
C PHE A 67 1.13 -11.58 -3.53
N ALA A 68 1.57 -12.60 -4.29
CA ALA A 68 1.42 -13.99 -3.92
C ALA A 68 2.75 -14.64 -3.54
N TRP A 69 2.66 -15.67 -2.71
CA TRP A 69 3.81 -16.49 -2.36
C TRP A 69 3.40 -17.96 -2.18
N ASP A 70 4.36 -18.83 -2.50
CA ASP A 70 4.26 -20.28 -2.34
C ASP A 70 5.07 -20.70 -1.10
N THR A 71 4.52 -21.62 -0.31
CA THR A 71 5.17 -22.18 0.89
C THR A 71 5.38 -23.69 0.74
N GLY A 72 5.42 -24.20 -0.48
CA GLY A 72 5.40 -25.63 -0.79
C GLY A 72 3.97 -26.17 -0.85
N ASP A 73 3.46 -26.77 0.23
CA ASP A 73 2.16 -27.44 0.21
C ASP A 73 0.95 -26.48 0.13
N ARG A 74 1.19 -25.18 0.28
CA ARG A 74 0.21 -24.10 0.31
C ARG A 74 0.70 -22.89 -0.45
N ALA A 75 -0.24 -22.05 -0.85
CA ALA A 75 0.03 -20.77 -1.50
C ALA A 75 -0.97 -19.73 -1.02
N TYR A 76 -0.52 -18.49 -0.96
CA TYR A 76 -1.27 -17.37 -0.41
C TYR A 76 -1.14 -16.14 -1.31
N VAL A 77 -2.07 -15.20 -1.15
CA VAL A 77 -2.00 -13.86 -1.72
C VAL A 77 -2.36 -12.85 -0.64
N VAL A 78 -1.60 -11.77 -0.57
CA VAL A 78 -1.91 -10.59 0.23
C VAL A 78 -2.42 -9.51 -0.71
N THR A 79 -3.46 -8.80 -0.30
CA THR A 79 -4.04 -7.70 -1.07
C THR A 79 -4.26 -6.49 -0.17
N THR A 80 -4.30 -5.33 -0.81
CA THR A 80 -4.84 -4.12 -0.23
C THR A 80 -5.98 -3.63 -1.10
N ASP A 81 -7.06 -3.19 -0.46
CA ASP A 81 -8.22 -2.66 -1.15
C ASP A 81 -8.41 -1.16 -0.92
N ASN A 82 -9.04 -0.49 -1.89
CA ASN A 82 -9.20 0.97 -1.90
C ASN A 82 -10.34 1.47 -1.00
N PHE A 83 -11.04 0.60 -0.26
CA PHE A 83 -12.31 0.95 0.38
C PHE A 83 -12.27 1.05 1.91
N GLU A 84 -11.12 0.82 2.55
CA GLU A 84 -11.05 0.74 4.02
C GLU A 84 -10.02 1.69 4.67
N SER A 85 -9.90 2.94 4.18
CA SER A 85 -9.14 3.98 4.90
C SER A 85 -9.70 4.16 6.32
N GLY A 86 -8.92 3.78 7.33
CA GLY A 86 -9.30 3.78 8.75
C GLY A 86 -9.97 2.49 9.25
N GLY A 87 -9.75 1.36 8.59
CA GLY A 87 -10.15 0.00 9.00
C GLY A 87 -9.15 -1.06 8.52
N PRO A 88 -9.54 -2.35 8.49
CA PRO A 88 -8.67 -3.43 8.03
C PRO A 88 -8.24 -3.24 6.56
N ASP A 89 -6.95 -3.05 6.30
CA ASP A 89 -6.44 -2.72 4.97
C ASP A 89 -5.46 -3.77 4.40
N VAL A 90 -5.21 -4.84 5.17
CA VAL A 90 -4.40 -6.00 4.76
C VAL A 90 -5.24 -7.28 4.75
N ASP A 91 -5.54 -7.75 3.55
CA ASP A 91 -6.23 -9.02 3.35
C ASP A 91 -5.26 -10.12 3.00
N ILE A 92 -5.35 -11.27 3.67
CA ILE A 92 -4.59 -12.46 3.31
C ILE A 92 -5.55 -13.59 2.96
N LEU A 93 -5.36 -14.17 1.77
CA LEU A 93 -6.18 -15.26 1.24
C LEU A 93 -5.33 -16.53 1.00
N ASP A 94 -5.87 -17.69 1.40
CA ASP A 94 -5.37 -19.01 1.00
C ASP A 94 -5.82 -19.30 -0.44
N ILE A 95 -4.85 -19.42 -1.36
CA ILE A 95 -5.03 -19.75 -2.78
C ILE A 95 -4.49 -21.13 -3.12
N SER A 96 -4.23 -21.99 -2.12
CA SER A 96 -3.68 -23.33 -2.31
C SER A 96 -4.54 -24.16 -3.27
N ASN A 97 -5.86 -23.96 -3.22
CA ASN A 97 -6.76 -24.36 -4.30
C ASN A 97 -7.14 -23.11 -5.10
N PRO A 98 -6.51 -22.84 -6.26
CA PRO A 98 -6.71 -21.58 -6.97
C PRO A 98 -8.09 -21.47 -7.64
N LYS A 99 -8.92 -22.51 -7.57
CA LYS A 99 -10.33 -22.48 -8.00
C LYS A 99 -11.29 -22.20 -6.83
N ARG A 100 -10.78 -22.19 -5.59
CA ARG A 100 -11.53 -21.91 -4.36
C ARG A 100 -10.70 -21.09 -3.36
N PRO A 101 -10.27 -19.86 -3.71
CA PRO A 101 -9.62 -18.96 -2.78
C PRO A 101 -10.47 -18.70 -1.52
N ARG A 102 -9.81 -18.42 -0.40
CA ARG A 102 -10.47 -18.12 0.88
C ARG A 102 -9.72 -17.04 1.62
N LEU A 103 -10.41 -15.97 2.00
CA LEU A 103 -9.93 -15.03 3.00
C LEU A 103 -9.70 -15.75 4.33
N ILE A 104 -8.52 -15.57 4.91
CA ILE A 104 -8.12 -16.20 6.18
C ILE A 104 -7.73 -15.18 7.25
N ARG A 105 -7.43 -13.94 6.86
CA ARG A 105 -7.05 -12.87 7.76
C ARG A 105 -7.34 -11.52 7.10
N GLU A 106 -7.84 -10.61 7.90
CA GLU A 106 -7.95 -9.17 7.64
C GLU A 106 -7.24 -8.48 8.81
N ILE A 107 -6.42 -7.47 8.56
CA ILE A 107 -5.61 -6.79 9.57
C ILE A 107 -5.80 -5.29 9.43
N ASP A 108 -6.10 -4.65 10.56
CA ASP A 108 -6.01 -3.20 10.75
C ASP A 108 -4.68 -2.94 11.45
N VAL A 109 -3.64 -2.63 10.67
CA VAL A 109 -2.25 -2.62 11.16
C VAL A 109 -2.01 -1.43 12.07
N ASP A 110 -2.58 -0.26 11.84
CA ASP A 110 -2.41 0.88 12.73
C ASP A 110 -3.24 0.77 14.01
N ALA A 111 -4.35 0.00 14.01
CA ALA A 111 -5.02 -0.39 15.25
C ALA A 111 -4.23 -1.45 16.06
N GLU A 112 -3.61 -2.42 15.40
CA GLU A 112 -2.80 -3.45 16.06
C GLU A 112 -1.42 -2.91 16.52
N PHE A 113 -0.85 -1.96 15.78
CA PHE A 113 0.48 -1.37 16.00
C PHE A 113 0.41 0.18 16.00
N PRO A 114 -0.07 0.80 17.09
CA PRO A 114 -0.42 2.24 17.11
C PRO A 114 0.77 3.20 17.01
N ASN A 115 2.02 2.70 17.03
CA ASN A 115 3.21 3.54 16.89
C ASN A 115 3.42 4.06 15.46
N LEU A 116 2.71 3.49 14.46
CA LEU A 116 2.81 3.91 13.06
C LEU A 116 2.24 5.31 12.80
N ASN A 117 1.42 5.84 13.71
CA ASN A 117 0.76 7.12 13.52
C ASN A 117 1.71 8.29 13.82
N GLN A 118 2.00 9.10 12.81
CA GLN A 118 2.99 10.19 12.86
C GLN A 118 2.36 11.58 12.71
N THR A 119 1.14 11.79 13.19
CA THR A 119 0.39 13.06 13.10
C THR A 119 1.14 14.31 13.56
N GLN A 120 2.13 14.20 14.46
CA GLN A 120 3.00 15.31 14.86
C GLN A 120 3.82 15.89 13.70
N LEU A 121 4.03 15.12 12.64
CA LEU A 121 4.70 15.53 11.40
C LEU A 121 3.71 16.05 10.34
N GLY A 122 2.41 16.01 10.61
CA GLY A 122 1.36 16.32 9.63
C GLY A 122 0.98 15.14 8.72
N LEU A 123 1.52 13.95 9.01
CA LEU A 123 1.25 12.71 8.29
C LEU A 123 -0.03 12.08 8.84
N THR A 124 -1.07 12.01 8.01
CA THR A 124 -2.43 11.70 8.49
C THR A 124 -3.20 10.72 7.61
N GLU A 125 -2.70 10.41 6.42
CA GLU A 125 -3.34 9.45 5.51
C GLU A 125 -2.71 8.07 5.69
N VAL A 126 -2.93 7.44 6.85
CA VAL A 126 -2.32 6.14 7.18
C VAL A 126 -3.13 4.99 6.59
N PHE A 127 -2.59 4.33 5.56
CA PHE A 127 -3.18 3.15 4.92
C PHE A 127 -2.12 2.35 4.15
N LEU A 128 -2.35 1.06 3.92
CA LEU A 128 -1.48 0.22 3.09
C LEU A 128 -1.55 0.64 1.61
N HIS A 129 -0.42 1.01 1.02
CA HIS A 129 -0.32 1.30 -0.40
C HIS A 129 0.12 0.08 -1.22
N ASP A 130 1.26 -0.52 -0.89
CA ASP A 130 1.79 -1.69 -1.57
C ASP A 130 2.53 -2.65 -0.64
N MET A 131 2.74 -3.88 -1.11
CA MET A 131 3.41 -4.91 -0.35
C MET A 131 4.23 -5.89 -1.19
N VAL A 132 5.23 -6.50 -0.55
CA VAL A 132 5.98 -7.64 -1.08
C VAL A 132 6.19 -8.69 0.00
N VAL A 133 6.29 -9.96 -0.40
CA VAL A 133 6.65 -11.07 0.50
C VAL A 133 7.93 -11.73 0.03
N LYS A 134 8.86 -11.99 0.95
CA LYS A 134 10.10 -12.69 0.65
C LYS A 134 10.45 -13.72 1.72
N ASN A 135 10.98 -14.86 1.29
CA ASN A 135 11.61 -15.80 2.20
C ASN A 135 12.99 -15.27 2.61
N ILE A 136 13.17 -15.01 3.91
CA ILE A 136 14.41 -14.54 4.51
C ILE A 136 14.78 -15.51 5.63
N ASP A 137 15.91 -16.20 5.47
CA ASP A 137 16.42 -17.17 6.45
C ASP A 137 15.41 -18.25 6.88
N GLY A 138 14.53 -18.67 5.95
CA GLY A 138 13.52 -19.69 6.19
C GLY A 138 12.18 -19.14 6.70
N HIS A 139 12.07 -17.82 6.92
CA HIS A 139 10.86 -17.15 7.35
C HIS A 139 10.22 -16.37 6.21
N GLN A 140 8.89 -16.37 6.11
CA GLN A 140 8.17 -15.51 5.19
C GLN A 140 8.00 -14.13 5.82
N VAL A 141 8.62 -13.12 5.21
CA VAL A 141 8.58 -11.74 5.66
C VAL A 141 7.75 -10.92 4.69
N LEU A 142 6.67 -10.34 5.19
CA LEU A 142 5.81 -9.40 4.50
C LEU A 142 6.31 -7.98 4.80
N LEU A 143 6.69 -7.24 3.77
CA LEU A 143 6.98 -5.81 3.83
C LEU A 143 5.77 -5.04 3.31
N LEU A 144 5.25 -4.15 4.14
CA LEU A 144 4.11 -3.30 3.89
C LEU A 144 4.59 -1.85 3.75
N SER A 145 4.21 -1.18 2.67
CA SER A 145 4.46 0.25 2.45
C SER A 145 3.20 1.00 2.87
N TYR A 146 3.22 1.58 4.06
CA TYR A 146 2.11 2.37 4.59
C TYR A 146 2.28 3.83 4.19
N TRP A 147 1.27 4.35 3.51
CA TRP A 147 1.15 5.77 3.26
C TRP A 147 1.19 6.51 4.59
N ASP A 148 2.02 7.56 4.71
CA ASP A 148 2.22 8.35 5.94
C ASP A 148 2.66 7.60 7.22
N GLY A 149 2.66 6.26 7.22
CA GLY A 149 3.03 5.40 8.35
C GLY A 149 4.42 4.79 8.24
N GLY A 150 5.05 4.84 7.06
CA GLY A 150 6.37 4.28 6.80
C GLY A 150 6.31 2.84 6.31
N TYR A 151 7.31 2.02 6.66
CA TYR A 151 7.41 0.64 6.21
C TYR A 151 7.29 -0.32 7.39
N VAL A 152 6.44 -1.34 7.28
CA VAL A 152 6.16 -2.32 8.34
C VAL A 152 6.55 -3.72 7.88
N GLN A 153 7.25 -4.46 8.73
CA GLN A 153 7.60 -5.85 8.50
C GLN A 153 6.81 -6.77 9.41
N LEU A 154 6.10 -7.73 8.82
CA LEU A 154 5.42 -8.81 9.53
C LEU A 154 6.05 -10.16 9.18
N ASN A 155 6.21 -11.04 10.17
CA ASN A 155 6.40 -12.46 9.93
C ASN A 155 5.04 -13.07 9.59
N VAL A 156 4.98 -13.77 8.45
CA VAL A 156 3.78 -14.45 7.92
C VAL A 156 4.02 -15.95 7.69
N ASP A 157 4.83 -16.59 8.54
CA ASP A 157 4.99 -18.05 8.56
C ASP A 157 3.67 -18.76 8.88
N ASP A 158 2.84 -18.15 9.73
CA ASP A 158 1.42 -18.43 9.87
C ASP A 158 0.61 -17.25 9.33
N PRO A 159 0.18 -17.27 8.06
CA PRO A 159 -0.53 -16.14 7.45
C PRO A 159 -1.88 -15.82 8.10
N ALA A 160 -2.43 -16.73 8.93
CA ALA A 160 -3.64 -16.45 9.70
C ALA A 160 -3.35 -15.68 11.01
N ASN A 161 -2.10 -15.67 11.48
CA ASN A 161 -1.66 -15.00 12.70
C ASN A 161 -0.30 -14.28 12.49
N PRO A 162 -0.23 -13.23 11.65
CA PRO A 162 1.02 -12.49 11.44
C PRO A 162 1.54 -11.85 12.74
N THR A 163 2.85 -11.66 12.82
CA THR A 163 3.49 -11.00 13.99
C THR A 163 4.46 -9.91 13.55
N LEU A 164 4.50 -8.79 14.28
CA LEU A 164 5.39 -7.67 13.98
C LEU A 164 6.86 -8.07 14.15
N ILE A 165 7.67 -7.75 13.14
CA ILE A 165 9.14 -7.79 13.21
C ILE A 165 9.65 -6.40 13.58
N GLY A 166 9.15 -5.35 12.92
CA GLY A 166 9.48 -3.97 13.18
C GLY A 166 8.96 -3.04 12.09
N ASP A 167 9.18 -1.75 12.29
CA ASP A 167 8.68 -0.67 11.45
C ASP A 167 9.69 0.48 11.34
N THR A 168 9.39 1.45 10.47
CA THR A 168 10.20 2.67 10.29
C THR A 168 9.36 3.92 10.49
N ASP A 169 9.96 4.95 11.07
CA ASP A 169 9.37 6.28 11.14
C ASP A 169 9.92 7.22 10.04
N PHE A 170 9.11 8.18 9.62
CA PHE A 170 9.60 9.38 8.98
C PHE A 170 10.24 10.31 10.02
N SER A 171 11.12 11.20 9.57
CA SER A 171 11.82 12.09 10.48
C SER A 171 11.70 13.56 10.07
N HIS A 172 11.91 14.43 11.05
CA HIS A 172 12.07 15.86 10.83
C HIS A 172 13.44 16.31 11.38
N PRO A 173 14.31 16.90 10.55
CA PRO A 173 14.13 17.10 9.11
C PRO A 173 14.22 15.77 8.33
N ASP A 174 13.65 15.75 7.13
CA ASP A 174 13.86 14.69 6.15
C ASP A 174 15.38 14.49 5.94
N PRO A 175 15.91 13.28 6.16
CA PRO A 175 17.34 13.05 6.21
C PRO A 175 17.95 13.13 4.81
N GLN A 176 17.24 12.65 3.80
CA GLN A 176 17.72 12.61 2.42
C GLN A 176 17.75 14.01 1.80
N LEU A 177 16.73 14.83 2.05
CA LEU A 177 16.66 16.22 1.63
C LEU A 177 17.74 17.05 2.34
N LEU A 178 17.93 16.86 3.65
CA LEU A 178 18.97 17.56 4.40
C LEU A 178 20.36 17.21 3.86
N GLU A 179 20.65 15.92 3.64
CA GLU A 179 21.94 15.48 3.10
C GLU A 179 22.18 16.01 1.69
N SER A 180 21.18 15.94 0.81
CA SER A 180 21.33 16.30 -0.60
C SER A 180 21.31 17.80 -0.89
N THR A 181 20.60 18.60 -0.08
CA THR A 181 20.38 20.03 -0.35
C THR A 181 20.74 20.97 0.81
N GLY A 182 20.87 20.46 2.03
CA GLY A 182 21.01 21.27 3.24
C GLY A 182 19.70 21.88 3.76
N ALA A 183 18.56 21.61 3.11
CA ALA A 183 17.26 22.10 3.56
C ALA A 183 16.70 21.25 4.70
N ALA A 184 16.33 21.89 5.81
CA ALA A 184 15.60 21.26 6.90
C ALA A 184 14.08 21.45 6.71
N ARG A 185 13.40 20.40 6.24
CA ARG A 185 11.95 20.32 6.06
C ARG A 185 11.44 18.98 6.57
N THR A 186 10.15 18.87 6.89
CA THR A 186 9.53 17.58 7.21
C THR A 186 9.45 16.71 5.96
N ALA A 187 9.56 15.40 6.11
CA ALA A 187 9.27 14.45 5.03
C ALA A 187 7.81 14.61 4.56
N GLU A 188 7.55 14.40 3.27
CA GLU A 188 6.18 14.40 2.74
C GLU A 188 5.38 13.22 3.28
N GLY A 189 6.04 12.08 3.56
CA GLY A 189 5.39 10.84 3.95
C GLY A 189 5.25 9.93 2.75
N ASN A 190 4.02 9.44 2.49
CA ASN A 190 3.68 8.73 1.25
C ASN A 190 4.53 7.49 0.93
N GLY A 191 4.83 6.64 1.93
CA GLY A 191 5.50 5.36 1.69
C GLY A 191 4.72 4.53 0.65
N HIS A 192 5.30 4.34 -0.53
CA HIS A 192 4.56 3.87 -1.70
C HIS A 192 4.92 2.44 -2.07
N GLN A 193 6.20 2.15 -2.33
CA GLN A 193 6.67 0.81 -2.74
C GLN A 193 7.96 0.44 -2.04
N GLY A 194 8.24 -0.86 -1.94
CA GLY A 194 9.46 -1.34 -1.29
C GLY A 194 9.90 -2.70 -1.79
N GLU A 195 11.22 -2.91 -1.89
CA GLU A 195 11.78 -4.19 -2.30
C GLU A 195 12.99 -4.59 -1.46
N PHE A 196 13.08 -5.88 -1.13
CA PHE A 196 14.23 -6.41 -0.40
C PHE A 196 15.45 -6.57 -1.30
N THR A 197 16.61 -6.12 -0.82
CA THR A 197 17.91 -6.41 -1.43
C THR A 197 18.16 -7.91 -1.57
N ALA A 198 18.95 -8.30 -2.57
CA ALA A 198 19.19 -9.71 -2.90
C ALA A 198 19.83 -10.52 -1.76
N ASP A 199 20.62 -9.88 -0.90
CA ASP A 199 21.28 -10.46 0.27
C ASP A 199 20.46 -10.31 1.58
N ASN A 200 19.22 -9.80 1.47
CA ASN A 200 18.27 -9.62 2.56
C ASN A 200 18.73 -8.68 3.69
N GLN A 201 19.82 -7.93 3.51
CA GLN A 201 20.34 -7.06 4.57
C GLN A 201 19.54 -5.76 4.69
N TYR A 202 18.97 -5.30 3.58
CA TYR A 202 18.20 -4.07 3.50
C TYR A 202 16.93 -4.28 2.67
N PHE A 203 16.00 -3.35 2.79
CA PHE A 203 15.04 -3.07 1.75
C PHE A 203 15.29 -1.65 1.22
N ILE A 204 14.82 -1.39 0.01
CA ILE A 204 14.82 -0.06 -0.60
C ILE A 204 13.35 0.35 -0.67
N GLY A 205 12.99 1.38 0.09
CA GLY A 205 11.68 2.04 -0.02
C GLY A 205 11.70 3.15 -1.07
N THR A 206 10.54 3.45 -1.62
CA THR A 206 10.28 4.59 -2.49
C THR A 206 9.00 5.27 -2.03
N ASP A 207 9.08 6.58 -1.85
CA ASP A 207 7.95 7.41 -1.46
C ASP A 207 7.36 8.06 -2.72
N GLU A 208 6.02 8.19 -2.78
CA GLU A 208 5.36 8.86 -3.91
C GLU A 208 5.25 10.36 -3.63
N ASP A 209 6.14 11.15 -4.20
CA ASP A 209 6.17 12.61 -4.04
C ASP A 209 5.12 13.29 -4.93
N PHE A 210 4.09 13.92 -4.33
CA PHE A 210 3.12 14.74 -5.07
C PHE A 210 3.40 16.22 -4.93
N ALA A 211 3.83 16.62 -3.74
CA ALA A 211 4.20 17.98 -3.45
C ALA A 211 5.17 18.01 -2.27
N PRO A 212 6.49 17.85 -2.52
CA PRO A 212 7.51 17.93 -1.48
C PRO A 212 7.57 19.32 -0.80
N TYR A 213 6.81 20.28 -1.34
CA TYR A 213 6.61 21.62 -0.82
C TYR A 213 5.12 22.01 -0.80
N GLY A 214 4.23 21.05 -0.51
CA GLY A 214 2.80 21.27 -0.41
C GLY A 214 2.45 22.36 0.61
N ALA A 215 1.43 23.15 0.32
CA ALA A 215 0.94 24.14 1.26
C ALA A 215 0.30 23.42 2.45
N THR A 216 0.86 23.56 3.65
CA THR A 216 0.36 22.93 4.88
C THR A 216 -0.52 23.87 5.71
N ASN A 217 -0.37 25.18 5.52
CA ASN A 217 -1.10 26.20 6.27
C ASN A 217 -1.87 27.11 5.30
N PHE A 218 -3.18 26.92 5.19
CA PHE A 218 -4.07 27.84 4.49
C PHE A 218 -4.92 28.62 5.49
N SER A 219 -4.94 29.95 5.32
CA SER A 219 -5.82 30.80 6.11
C SER A 219 -6.42 31.92 5.27
N ILE A 220 -7.70 32.18 5.49
CA ILE A 220 -8.38 33.37 5.02
C ILE A 220 -8.27 34.40 6.15
N THR A 221 -7.57 35.51 5.89
CA THR A 221 -7.21 36.47 6.95
C THR A 221 -8.30 37.50 7.26
N SER A 222 -9.34 37.60 6.43
CA SER A 222 -10.41 38.59 6.60
C SER A 222 -11.72 38.18 5.91
N GLY A 223 -12.82 38.87 6.24
CA GLY A 223 -14.15 38.59 5.68
C GLY A 223 -14.95 37.55 6.46
N THR A 224 -16.13 37.18 5.95
CA THR A 224 -17.04 36.24 6.62
C THR A 224 -16.51 34.81 6.68
N ASN A 225 -15.55 34.48 5.82
CA ASN A 225 -14.91 33.17 5.75
C ASN A 225 -13.51 33.20 6.38
N ALA A 226 -13.21 34.18 7.25
CA ALA A 226 -11.92 34.22 7.92
C ALA A 226 -11.74 32.97 8.81
N GLY A 227 -10.57 32.32 8.70
CA GLY A 227 -10.28 31.08 9.41
C GLY A 227 -9.10 30.32 8.82
N ALA A 228 -8.64 29.31 9.55
CA ALA A 228 -7.68 28.31 9.06
C ALA A 228 -8.46 27.15 8.43
N TYR A 229 -7.97 26.64 7.30
CA TYR A 229 -8.56 25.48 6.63
C TYR A 229 -7.46 24.50 6.24
N PRO A 230 -7.80 23.20 6.11
CA PRO A 230 -6.92 22.24 5.47
C PRO A 230 -6.59 22.68 4.05
N SER A 231 -5.35 22.46 3.64
CA SER A 231 -4.93 22.55 2.25
C SER A 231 -4.21 21.27 1.88
N VAL A 232 -4.54 20.75 0.71
CA VAL A 232 -3.86 19.60 0.12
C VAL A 232 -3.34 20.01 -1.25
N PRO A 233 -2.15 19.53 -1.64
CA PRO A 233 -1.75 19.60 -3.03
C PRO A 233 -2.74 18.81 -3.90
N VAL A 234 -2.89 19.23 -5.15
CA VAL A 234 -3.66 18.46 -6.15
C VAL A 234 -2.77 18.11 -7.34
N PRO A 235 -3.00 16.99 -8.03
CA PRO A 235 -2.26 16.63 -9.22
C PRO A 235 -2.22 17.78 -10.24
N GLY A 236 -1.02 18.18 -10.65
CA GLY A 236 -0.80 19.27 -11.62
C GLY A 236 -0.71 20.69 -11.03
N SER A 237 -0.75 20.85 -9.71
CA SER A 237 -0.48 22.15 -9.05
C SER A 237 1.03 22.49 -9.04
N ALA A 238 1.37 23.78 -9.12
CA ALA A 238 2.75 24.22 -8.95
C ALA A 238 3.10 24.27 -7.44
N PRO A 239 4.30 23.80 -7.03
CA PRO A 239 4.67 23.77 -5.62
C PRO A 239 4.96 25.17 -5.08
N ILE A 240 4.82 25.37 -3.76
CA ILE A 240 4.93 26.72 -3.17
C ILE A 240 6.32 27.35 -3.32
N VAL A 241 7.35 26.53 -3.46
CA VAL A 241 8.74 26.96 -3.65
C VAL A 241 9.03 27.60 -4.99
N VAL A 242 8.07 27.64 -5.92
CA VAL A 242 8.18 28.50 -7.10
C VAL A 242 8.06 29.99 -6.74
N LEU A 243 7.63 30.30 -5.52
CA LEU A 243 7.45 31.66 -5.00
C LEU A 243 8.65 32.03 -4.11
N ASP A 244 9.11 33.28 -4.23
CA ASP A 244 10.32 33.77 -3.54
C ASP A 244 10.26 33.69 -2.00
N ASP A 245 9.04 33.68 -1.43
CA ASP A 245 8.81 33.63 0.01
C ASP A 245 8.15 32.33 0.48
N ASP A 246 8.09 31.31 -0.38
CA ASP A 246 7.40 30.04 -0.15
C ASP A 246 5.93 30.23 0.29
N LYS A 247 5.26 31.31 -0.13
CA LYS A 247 3.86 31.61 0.26
C LYS A 247 3.00 32.09 -0.89
N LEU A 248 1.90 31.38 -1.12
CA LEU A 248 0.84 31.81 -2.03
C LEU A 248 -0.05 32.82 -1.31
N ASN A 249 0.19 34.10 -1.58
CA ASN A 249 -0.60 35.21 -1.05
C ASN A 249 -1.43 35.84 -2.18
N GLY A 250 -2.72 36.10 -1.95
CA GLY A 250 -3.53 36.80 -2.93
C GLY A 250 -4.97 37.05 -2.47
N PRO A 251 -5.68 38.02 -3.07
CA PRO A 251 -7.10 38.19 -2.83
C PRO A 251 -7.85 36.94 -3.34
N VAL A 252 -8.68 36.37 -2.47
CA VAL A 252 -9.65 35.32 -2.85
C VAL A 252 -10.90 36.05 -3.38
N VAL A 253 -11.34 35.72 -4.60
CA VAL A 253 -12.53 36.32 -5.24
C VAL A 253 -13.76 35.46 -4.98
#